data_AF-A0A3C1DT02-F1
#
_entry.id   AF-A0A3C1DT02-F1
#
_cell.length_a   1.000
_cell.length_b   1.000
_cell.length_c   1.000
_cell.angle_alpha   90.00
_cell.angle_beta   90.00
_cell.angle_gamma   90.00
#
_symmetry.space_group_name_H-M   'P 1'
#
loop_
_entity.id
_entity.type
_entity.pdbx_description
1 polymer ?
#
loop_
_entity_poly.entity_id
_entity_poly.type
_entity_poly.pdbx_seq_one_letter_code
_entity_poly.pdbx_strand_id
1 'polypeptide(L)'
;MLVIAITLGAVVITATTDPLGRAQPLSIARALAKETQPVRVFNSYNASGVLLAFGGPSIQLAIDGRADRYGNARIQQHIRTENLQGNWQADFASADANYAVIGNDSPLAYELTTHRGWKRLRTDGEYVLLKAPPSAN
;
A
#
# COMPACT_ATOMS: atom_id res chain seq x y z
N MET A 1 6.20 -64.11 26.63
CA MET A 1 6.63 -62.70 26.74
C MET A 1 6.54 -62.07 25.36
N LEU A 2 5.81 -60.97 25.20
CA LEU A 2 5.57 -60.30 23.91
C LEU A 2 6.29 -58.94 23.95
N VAL A 3 7.18 -58.67 22.99
CA VAL A 3 7.88 -57.38 22.84
C VAL A 3 7.20 -56.59 21.73
N ILE A 4 6.60 -55.46 22.06
CA ILE A 4 6.03 -54.52 21.08
C ILE A 4 7.12 -53.49 20.78
N ALA A 5 7.68 -53.54 19.57
CA ALA A 5 8.58 -52.51 19.08
C ALA A 5 7.74 -51.35 18.51
N ILE A 6 7.82 -50.18 19.14
CA ILE A 6 7.21 -48.96 18.63
C ILE A 6 8.27 -48.22 17.81
N THR A 7 8.15 -48.28 16.48
CA THR A 7 8.90 -47.41 15.57
C THR A 7 8.29 -46.01 15.56
N LEU A 8 8.98 -45.05 16.16
CA LEU A 8 8.68 -43.61 16.02
C LEU A 8 9.17 -43.14 14.65
N GLY A 9 8.25 -43.01 13.69
CA GLY A 9 8.50 -42.29 12.44
C GLY A 9 8.42 -40.79 12.68
N ALA A 10 9.54 -40.08 12.53
CA ALA A 10 9.55 -38.62 12.57
C ALA A 10 8.92 -38.07 11.28
N VAL A 11 7.69 -37.57 11.37
CA VAL A 11 7.08 -36.78 10.29
C VAL A 11 7.66 -35.38 10.37
N VAL A 12 8.54 -35.04 9.43
CA VAL A 12 9.00 -33.66 9.25
C VAL A 12 7.90 -32.89 8.54
N ILE A 13 7.07 -32.18 9.30
CA ILE A 13 6.09 -31.23 8.74
C ILE A 13 6.88 -29.98 8.38
N THR A 14 7.26 -29.82 7.11
CA THR A 14 7.75 -28.53 6.62
C THR A 14 6.57 -27.57 6.56
N ALA A 15 6.38 -26.78 7.61
CA ALA A 15 5.49 -25.63 7.57
C ALA A 15 6.05 -24.65 6.53
N THR A 16 5.42 -24.57 5.36
CA THR A 16 5.73 -23.53 4.37
C THR A 16 5.25 -22.20 4.96
N THR A 17 6.14 -21.47 5.64
CA THR A 17 5.86 -20.08 5.99
C THR A 17 5.81 -19.31 4.69
N ASP A 18 4.65 -18.78 4.30
CA ASP A 18 4.57 -17.79 3.22
C ASP A 18 5.17 -16.47 3.77
N PRO A 19 6.41 -16.12 3.39
CA PRO A 19 7.06 -14.93 3.93
C PRO A 19 6.35 -13.64 3.47
N LEU A 20 5.54 -13.72 2.41
CA LEU A 20 4.81 -12.59 1.83
C LEU A 20 3.34 -12.55 2.26
N GLY A 21 2.81 -13.59 2.89
CA GLY A 21 1.41 -13.67 3.32
C GLY A 21 1.01 -12.58 4.34
N ARG A 22 1.98 -11.88 4.93
CA ARG A 22 1.79 -10.71 5.81
C ARG A 22 2.16 -9.37 5.18
N ALA A 23 2.73 -9.36 3.98
CA ALA A 23 3.14 -8.13 3.31
C ALA A 23 1.91 -7.40 2.77
N GLN A 24 1.47 -6.36 3.46
CA GLN A 24 0.37 -5.51 2.99
C GLN A 24 0.93 -4.21 2.41
N PRO A 25 0.38 -3.71 1.28
CA PRO A 25 -0.76 -4.23 0.53
C PRO A 25 -0.36 -4.96 -0.78
N LEU A 26 0.05 -6.24 -0.71
CA LEU A 26 0.60 -6.98 -1.85
C LEU A 26 -0.36 -7.15 -3.03
N SER A 27 -1.64 -7.40 -2.79
CA SER A 27 -2.65 -7.55 -3.86
C SER A 27 -2.94 -6.22 -4.56
N ILE A 28 -2.85 -5.09 -3.85
CA ILE A 28 -2.91 -3.75 -4.44
C ILE A 28 -1.67 -3.51 -5.30
N ALA A 29 -0.48 -3.79 -4.79
CA ALA A 29 0.77 -3.64 -5.56
C ALA A 29 0.73 -4.44 -6.87
N ARG A 30 0.31 -5.70 -6.81
CA ARG A 30 0.14 -6.55 -8.00
C ARG A 30 -0.96 -6.08 -8.96
N ALA A 31 -1.97 -5.36 -8.47
CA ALA A 31 -2.98 -4.74 -9.34
C ALA A 31 -2.37 -3.55 -10.10
N LEU A 32 -1.63 -2.69 -9.39
CA LEU A 32 -0.94 -1.54 -9.98
C LEU A 32 0.12 -1.96 -11.01
N ALA A 33 0.82 -3.07 -10.79
CA ALA A 33 1.82 -3.59 -11.71
C ALA A 33 1.27 -4.00 -13.10
N LYS A 34 -0.06 -4.12 -13.23
CA LYS A 34 -0.73 -4.45 -14.50
C LYS A 34 -1.14 -3.22 -15.30
N GLU A 35 -1.05 -2.02 -14.71
CA GLU A 35 -1.40 -0.78 -15.39
C GLU A 35 -0.36 -0.44 -16.46
N THR A 36 -0.85 -0.11 -17.65
CA THR A 36 -0.01 0.25 -18.80
C THR A 36 0.27 1.75 -18.89
N GLN A 37 -0.47 2.56 -18.14
CA GLN A 37 -0.27 4.00 -18.02
C GLN A 37 0.64 4.31 -16.82
N PRO A 38 1.25 5.51 -16.76
CA PRO A 38 2.02 5.93 -15.60
C PRO A 38 1.20 5.81 -14.30
N VAL A 39 1.81 5.25 -13.24
CA VAL A 39 1.14 4.97 -11.97
C VAL A 39 1.71 5.91 -10.91
N ARG A 40 1.09 7.07 -10.73
CA ARG A 40 1.48 8.08 -9.73
C ARG A 40 0.61 7.91 -8.50
N VAL A 41 1.22 7.45 -7.41
CA VAL A 41 0.52 7.02 -6.20
C VAL A 41 0.78 7.98 -5.06
N PHE A 42 -0.29 8.57 -4.52
CA PHE A 42 -0.24 9.09 -3.16
C PHE A 42 -0.40 7.90 -2.19
N ASN A 43 0.70 7.44 -1.60
CA ASN A 43 0.72 6.27 -0.74
C ASN A 43 0.85 6.63 0.74
N SER A 44 0.28 5.83 1.64
CA SER A 44 0.69 5.83 3.04
C SER A 44 2.17 5.50 3.14
N TYR A 45 2.86 6.10 4.11
CA TYR A 45 4.28 5.88 4.32
C TYR A 45 4.61 4.39 4.52
N ASN A 46 3.82 3.69 5.33
CA ASN A 46 4.05 2.28 5.65
C ASN A 46 3.77 1.31 4.49
N ALA A 47 3.00 1.72 3.47
CA ALA A 47 2.75 0.92 2.28
C ALA A 47 3.90 0.97 1.25
N SER A 48 4.80 1.96 1.37
CA SER A 48 5.82 2.29 0.37
C SER A 48 6.71 1.10 -0.02
N GLY A 49 7.20 0.33 0.95
CA GLY A 49 8.13 -0.79 0.67
C GLY A 49 7.51 -1.88 -0.20
N VAL A 50 6.28 -2.30 0.11
CA VAL A 50 5.56 -3.31 -0.68
C VAL A 50 5.21 -2.77 -2.07
N LEU A 51 4.80 -1.50 -2.16
CA LEU A 51 4.48 -0.86 -3.43
C LEU A 51 5.73 -0.70 -4.33
N LEU A 52 6.88 -0.32 -3.79
CA LEU A 52 8.13 -0.26 -4.57
C LEU A 52 8.59 -1.63 -5.05
N ALA A 53 8.47 -2.66 -4.20
CA ALA A 53 8.94 -4.00 -4.52
C ALA A 53 8.07 -4.71 -5.57
N PHE A 54 6.75 -4.46 -5.56
CA PHE A 54 5.79 -5.27 -6.34
C PHE A 54 4.83 -4.45 -7.21
N GLY A 55 4.93 -3.12 -7.21
CA GLY A 55 4.04 -2.20 -7.94
C GLY A 55 4.36 -2.04 -9.43
N GLY A 56 5.40 -2.70 -9.92
CA GLY A 56 5.82 -2.64 -11.32
C GLY A 56 6.72 -1.44 -11.66
N PRO A 57 7.28 -1.39 -12.88
CA PRO A 57 8.31 -0.41 -13.25
C PRO A 57 7.78 1.01 -13.51
N SER A 58 6.47 1.17 -13.71
CA SER A 58 5.82 2.47 -13.97
C SER A 58 5.38 3.21 -12.70
N ILE A 59 5.62 2.62 -11.52
CA ILE A 59 5.16 3.18 -10.26
C ILE A 59 6.04 4.36 -9.81
N GLN A 60 5.36 5.43 -9.41
CA GLN A 60 5.96 6.62 -8.82
C GLN A 60 5.22 6.90 -7.52
N LEU A 61 5.93 6.81 -6.41
CA LEU A 61 5.37 7.04 -5.09
C LEU A 61 5.59 8.49 -4.65
N ALA A 62 4.57 9.08 -4.03
CA ALA A 62 4.70 10.37 -3.36
C ALA A 62 5.74 10.33 -2.22
N ILE A 63 5.87 9.18 -1.56
CA ILE A 63 6.93 8.93 -0.57
C ILE A 63 7.44 7.48 -0.66
N ASP A 64 8.75 7.31 -0.80
CA ASP A 64 9.41 6.01 -1.05
C ASP A 64 9.84 5.25 0.24
N GLY A 65 9.43 5.71 1.42
CA GLY A 65 9.69 5.03 2.70
C GLY A 65 11.09 5.23 3.28
N ARG A 66 11.95 5.97 2.60
CA ARG A 66 13.34 6.20 3.02
C ARG A 66 13.48 7.43 3.92
N ALA A 67 13.62 7.19 5.22
CA ALA A 67 13.73 8.27 6.20
C ALA A 67 14.97 9.16 5.99
N ASP A 68 16.08 8.59 5.51
CA ASP A 68 17.32 9.28 5.14
C ASP A 68 17.12 10.30 4.01
N ARG A 69 16.15 10.06 3.12
CA ARG A 69 15.89 10.91 1.95
C ARG A 69 15.03 12.14 2.27
N TYR A 70 13.99 11.97 3.07
CA TYR A 70 12.96 13.01 3.27
C TYR A 70 13.12 13.77 4.59
N GLY A 71 13.77 13.18 5.59
CA GLY A 71 13.83 13.73 6.94
C GLY A 71 12.47 13.74 7.65
N ASN A 72 12.51 13.91 8.98
CA ASN A 72 11.31 13.79 9.83
C ASN A 72 10.20 14.78 9.44
N ALA A 73 10.54 16.04 9.13
CA ALA A 73 9.54 17.07 8.84
C ALA A 73 8.66 16.74 7.61
N ARG A 74 9.26 16.25 6.51
CA ARG A 74 8.51 15.88 5.30
C ARG A 74 7.65 14.64 5.51
N ILE A 75 8.15 13.66 6.26
CA ILE A 75 7.41 12.44 6.62
C ILE A 75 6.21 12.78 7.49
N GLN A 76 6.40 13.62 8.52
CA GLN A 76 5.31 14.08 9.38
C GLN A 76 4.27 14.88 8.60
N GLN A 77 4.68 15.75 7.68
CA GLN A 77 3.74 16.44 6.81
C GLN A 77 2.93 15.44 5.96
N HIS A 78 3.58 14.41 5.40
CA HIS A 78 2.90 13.37 4.63
C HIS A 78 1.83 12.63 5.43
N ILE A 79 2.16 12.24 6.66
CA ILE A 79 1.23 11.56 7.59
C ILE A 79 0.08 12.49 7.96
N ARG A 80 0.35 13.78 8.18
CA ARG A 80 -0.70 14.79 8.44
C ARG A 80 -1.64 14.96 7.25
N THR A 81 -1.13 14.90 6.03
CA THR A 81 -1.94 14.98 4.81
C THR A 81 -2.99 13.86 4.75
N GLU A 82 -2.62 12.63 5.11
CA GLU A 82 -3.54 11.49 5.19
C GLU A 82 -4.67 11.70 6.23
N ASN A 83 -4.42 12.55 7.22
CA ASN A 83 -5.38 12.94 8.25
C ASN A 83 -6.09 14.27 7.97
N LEU A 84 -5.97 14.84 6.75
CA LEU A 84 -6.50 16.16 6.37
C LEU A 84 -5.99 17.31 7.26
N GLN A 85 -4.76 17.21 7.75
CA GLN A 85 -4.13 18.18 8.64
C GLN A 85 -3.01 18.98 7.97
N GLY A 86 -2.74 20.18 8.49
CA GLY A 86 -1.72 21.07 7.96
C GLY A 86 -2.06 21.52 6.54
N ASN A 87 -1.05 21.60 5.66
CA ASN A 87 -1.22 22.02 4.27
C ASN A 87 -1.57 20.83 3.35
N TRP A 88 -2.53 20.00 3.76
CA TRP A 88 -2.82 18.72 3.10
C TRP A 88 -3.20 18.88 1.64
N GLN A 89 -3.96 19.93 1.28
CA GLN A 89 -4.39 20.13 -0.11
C GLN A 89 -3.19 20.33 -1.03
N ALA A 90 -2.23 21.16 -0.62
CA ALA A 90 -1.05 21.45 -1.43
C ALA A 90 -0.09 20.25 -1.48
N ASP A 91 0.11 19.56 -0.36
CA ASP A 91 0.95 18.36 -0.32
C ASP A 91 0.38 17.24 -1.20
N PHE A 92 -0.93 16.97 -1.09
CA PHE A 92 -1.62 16.00 -1.95
C PHE A 92 -1.56 16.41 -3.43
N ALA A 93 -1.83 17.67 -3.75
CA ALA A 93 -1.78 18.17 -5.12
C ALA A 93 -0.38 18.07 -5.74
N SER A 94 0.68 18.26 -4.95
CA SER A 94 2.06 18.17 -5.42
C SER A 94 2.47 16.79 -5.94
N ALA A 95 1.75 15.74 -5.53
CA ALA A 95 1.99 14.38 -6.01
C ALA A 95 1.44 14.12 -7.42
N ASP A 96 0.55 14.99 -7.94
CA ASP A 96 -0.17 14.80 -9.21
C ASP A 96 -0.75 13.37 -9.35
N ALA A 97 -1.25 12.83 -8.25
CA ALA A 97 -1.55 11.41 -8.13
C ALA A 97 -2.78 11.02 -8.95
N ASN A 98 -2.67 9.96 -9.74
CA ASN A 98 -3.82 9.32 -10.41
C ASN A 98 -4.31 8.06 -9.66
N TYR A 99 -3.53 7.59 -8.69
CA TYR A 99 -3.89 6.55 -7.74
C TYR A 99 -3.58 6.97 -6.30
N ALA A 100 -4.29 6.40 -5.35
CA ALA A 100 -3.96 6.52 -3.93
C ALA A 100 -4.00 5.15 -3.28
N VAL A 101 -3.00 4.87 -2.45
CA VAL A 101 -2.93 3.66 -1.63
C VAL A 101 -2.74 4.09 -0.20
N ILE A 102 -3.86 4.33 0.48
CA ILE A 102 -3.91 4.94 1.81
C ILE A 102 -4.71 4.08 2.76
N GLY A 103 -4.70 4.41 4.06
CA GLY A 103 -5.54 3.76 5.05
C GLY A 103 -7.02 3.79 4.62
N ASN A 104 -7.68 2.64 4.61
CA ASN A 104 -9.05 2.44 4.14
C ASN A 104 -10.06 3.34 4.85
N ASP A 105 -9.80 3.60 6.13
CA ASP A 105 -10.62 4.40 7.04
C ASP A 105 -9.98 5.76 7.34
N SER A 106 -8.97 6.16 6.57
CA SER A 106 -8.33 7.48 6.73
C SER A 106 -9.28 8.62 6.36
N PRO A 107 -9.18 9.79 7.02
CA PRO A 107 -9.92 10.99 6.63
C PRO A 107 -9.71 11.35 5.14
N LEU A 108 -8.49 11.19 4.63
CA LEU A 108 -8.21 11.42 3.21
C LEU A 108 -8.96 10.44 2.30
N ALA A 109 -9.06 9.14 2.65
CA ALA A 109 -9.83 8.19 1.86
C ALA A 109 -11.31 8.60 1.75
N TYR A 110 -11.91 9.06 2.86
CA TYR A 110 -13.27 9.61 2.85
C TYR A 110 -13.37 10.84 1.94
N GLU A 111 -12.50 11.84 2.11
CA GLU A 111 -12.48 13.06 1.30
C GLU A 111 -12.39 12.76 -0.20
N LEU A 112 -11.45 11.91 -0.59
CA LEU A 112 -11.23 11.56 -2.00
C LEU A 112 -12.47 10.92 -2.61
N THR A 113 -13.11 9.99 -1.89
CA THR A 113 -14.27 9.25 -2.43
C THR A 113 -15.57 10.05 -2.39
N THR A 114 -15.80 10.81 -1.33
CA THR A 114 -17.09 11.48 -1.08
C THR A 114 -17.16 12.84 -1.77
N HIS A 115 -16.05 13.58 -1.79
CA HIS A 115 -16.04 14.98 -2.24
C HIS A 115 -15.27 15.19 -3.54
N ARG A 116 -14.31 14.30 -3.87
CA ARG A 116 -13.46 14.46 -5.07
C ARG A 116 -13.72 13.43 -6.17
N GLY A 117 -14.72 12.56 -5.99
CA GLY A 117 -15.16 11.62 -7.03
C GLY A 117 -14.18 10.48 -7.33
N TRP A 118 -13.22 10.21 -6.44
CA TRP A 118 -12.32 9.07 -6.58
C TRP A 118 -13.08 7.76 -6.36
N LYS A 119 -12.68 6.71 -7.07
CA LYS A 119 -13.33 5.40 -6.99
C LYS A 119 -12.49 4.41 -6.19
N ARG A 120 -13.12 3.69 -5.26
CA ARG A 120 -12.52 2.53 -4.58
C ARG A 120 -12.43 1.36 -5.56
N LEU A 121 -11.22 0.83 -5.77
CA LEU A 121 -10.99 -0.30 -6.67
C LEU A 121 -10.73 -1.61 -5.94
N ARG A 122 -10.00 -1.55 -4.83
CA ARG A 122 -9.55 -2.74 -4.07
C ARG A 122 -9.20 -2.36 -2.64
N THR A 123 -9.33 -3.29 -1.72
CA THR A 123 -8.77 -3.22 -0.37
C THR A 123 -7.80 -4.38 -0.15
N ASP A 124 -6.81 -4.18 0.71
CA ASP A 124 -5.88 -5.21 1.15
C ASP A 124 -5.35 -4.85 2.54
N GLY A 125 -5.78 -5.59 3.55
CA GLY A 125 -5.53 -5.25 4.94
C GLY A 125 -6.17 -3.92 5.32
N GLU A 126 -5.37 -3.05 5.94
CA GLU A 126 -5.77 -1.69 6.32
C GLU A 126 -5.77 -0.68 5.16
N TYR A 127 -5.33 -1.07 3.95
CA TYR A 127 -5.16 -0.15 2.83
C TYR A 127 -6.29 -0.26 1.80
N VAL A 128 -6.56 0.86 1.13
CA VAL A 128 -7.48 0.95 -0.03
C VAL A 128 -6.74 1.52 -1.25
N LEU A 129 -6.98 0.90 -2.41
CA LEU A 129 -6.62 1.44 -3.71
C LEU A 129 -7.76 2.30 -4.23
N LEU A 130 -7.47 3.58 -4.45
CA LEU A 130 -8.36 4.55 -5.07
C LEU A 130 -7.81 4.97 -6.43
N LYS A 131 -8.71 5.27 -7.37
CA LYS A 131 -8.38 5.85 -8.69
C LYS A 131 -9.05 7.21 -8.84
N ALA A 132 -8.27 8.17 -9.31
CA ALA A 132 -8.77 9.51 -9.61
C ALA A 132 -9.87 9.46 -10.69
N PRO A 133 -10.83 10.42 -10.68
CA PRO A 133 -11.73 10.59 -11.80
C PRO A 133 -10.92 10.92 -13.08
N PRO A 134 -11.46 10.63 -14.28
CA PRO A 134 -10.86 11.11 -15.52
C PRO A 134 -10.73 12.64 -15.46
N SER A 135 -9.59 13.18 -15.88
CA SER A 135 -9.46 14.62 -16.10
C SER A 135 -10.53 15.06 -17.09
N ALA A 136 -11.29 16.11 -16.76
CA ALA A 136 -12.15 16.74 -17.75
C ALA A 136 -11.25 17.33 -18.85
N ASN A 137 -11.44 16.87 -20.08
CA ASN A 137 -10.79 17.42 -21.27
C ASN A 137 -11.24 18.86 -21.51
#